data_AF-A0A7S4KEI2-F1
#
_entry.id   AF-A0A7S4KEI2-F1
#
_cell.length_a   1.000
_cell.length_b   1.000
_cell.length_c   1.000
_cell.angle_alpha   90.00
_cell.angle_beta   90.00
_cell.angle_gamma   90.00
#
_symmetry.space_group_name_H-M   'P 1'
#
loop_
_entity.id
_entity.type
_entity.pdbx_description
1 polymer ?
#
loop_
_entity_poly.entity_id
_entity_poly.type
_entity_poly.pdbx_seq_one_letter_code
_entity_poly.pdbx_strand_id
1 'polypeptide(L)'
;VEVSLPSFILSSTRLPLSRRLQIIRDCAFGLNWLHCCDPPFVHGDVQPKYFYLDVGSRVKICDFGLDRELDDEFIPNPRYAAPEVLRGENPVGKSDCYSFGMLILFIINRAHPYENMSENEIKNQLISGQLTPSIAEILPNLGKLVTACVGTQVNQRPIMRQILKVTDVILIDSSIADSTGKKFWRRHFFQRDEVTWKEIEATLWQCYLPTQIIYDTSSQNYQRKQDINKKLMYFRGALLDMKFALPGNEEFIFLWRLGFILQFFGPLLDKNQKALPFLTRLFKTLSEDWFFGNIDAEDACTLLSKEKKGVFLVRFSTSTPGNFAISAKNKNEIGKKDEDFTHWRIAHEPLSDLYTIKGRSYASLPLLIESEREILELSEACGGSPYSQFRMEERELIKLGYLS
;
A
#
# COMPACT_ATOMS: atom_id res chain seq x y z
N VAL A 1 -21.40 -8.40 3.53
CA VAL A 1 -21.20 -9.38 4.62
C VAL A 1 -20.14 -8.81 5.52
N GLU A 2 -20.47 -8.54 6.78
CA GLU A 2 -19.49 -8.14 7.78
C GLU A 2 -18.76 -9.40 8.26
N VAL A 3 -17.43 -9.41 8.21
CA VAL A 3 -16.62 -10.58 8.57
C VAL A 3 -15.88 -10.28 9.86
N SER A 4 -16.00 -11.15 10.87
CA SER A 4 -15.26 -10.96 12.12
C SER A 4 -13.74 -11.02 11.87
N LEU A 5 -12.98 -10.18 12.57
CA LEU A 5 -11.53 -10.12 12.45
C LEU A 5 -10.85 -11.49 12.68
N PRO A 6 -11.28 -12.35 13.63
CA PRO A 6 -10.70 -13.67 13.81
C PRO A 6 -10.81 -14.53 12.56
N SER A 7 -12.00 -14.63 11.97
CA SER A 7 -12.26 -15.40 10.75
C SER A 7 -11.41 -14.89 9.58
N PHE A 8 -11.17 -13.58 9.51
CA PHE A 8 -10.36 -12.98 8.45
C PHE A 8 -8.86 -13.28 8.63
N ILE A 9 -8.30 -13.09 9.82
CA ILE A 9 -6.87 -13.27 10.12
C ILE A 9 -6.44 -14.75 10.11
N LEU A 10 -7.30 -15.63 10.66
CA LEU A 10 -7.04 -17.06 10.81
C LEU A 10 -7.45 -17.89 9.59
N SER A 11 -8.00 -17.25 8.54
CA SER A 11 -8.30 -17.92 7.27
C SER A 11 -7.07 -18.62 6.68
N SER A 12 -7.24 -19.64 5.85
CA SER A 12 -6.10 -20.36 5.24
C SER A 12 -5.23 -19.43 4.37
N THR A 13 -5.85 -18.45 3.71
CA THR A 13 -5.18 -17.46 2.87
C THR A 13 -4.34 -16.50 3.71
N ARG A 14 -3.01 -16.51 3.48
CA ARG A 14 -2.10 -15.60 4.18
C ARG A 14 -2.23 -14.17 3.65
N LEU A 15 -2.65 -13.26 4.53
CA LEU A 15 -2.74 -11.84 4.20
C LEU A 15 -1.35 -11.21 4.05
N PRO A 16 -1.15 -10.35 3.03
CA PRO A 16 0.05 -9.53 2.91
C PRO A 16 0.29 -8.71 4.19
N LEU A 17 1.56 -8.47 4.51
CA LEU A 17 1.95 -7.66 5.68
C LEU A 17 1.35 -6.26 5.64
N SER A 18 1.33 -5.60 4.47
CA SER A 18 0.70 -4.30 4.28
C SER A 18 -0.78 -4.29 4.72
N ARG A 19 -1.51 -5.35 4.37
CA ARG A 19 -2.92 -5.50 4.77
C ARG A 19 -3.08 -5.66 6.27
N ARG A 20 -2.20 -6.41 6.92
CA ARG A 20 -2.19 -6.58 8.38
C ARG A 20 -1.85 -5.27 9.10
N LEU A 21 -0.91 -4.49 8.59
CA LEU A 21 -0.59 -3.16 9.12
C LEU A 21 -1.77 -2.18 8.98
N GLN A 22 -2.50 -2.24 7.88
CA GLN A 22 -3.72 -1.45 7.69
C GLN A 22 -4.79 -1.80 8.74
N ILE A 23 -5.01 -3.09 8.98
CA ILE A 23 -5.93 -3.57 10.03
C ILE A 23 -5.50 -3.05 11.40
N ILE A 24 -4.21 -3.15 11.75
CA ILE A 24 -3.67 -2.64 13.02
C ILE A 24 -3.94 -1.13 13.16
N ARG A 25 -3.72 -0.35 12.11
CA ARG A 25 -4.00 1.09 12.11
C ARG A 25 -5.51 1.36 12.29
N ASP A 26 -6.38 0.66 11.57
CA ASP A 26 -7.83 0.85 11.68
C ASP A 26 -8.32 0.55 13.11
N CYS A 27 -7.80 -0.51 13.75
CA CYS A 27 -8.06 -0.80 15.16
C CYS A 27 -7.60 0.34 16.09
N ALA A 28 -6.38 0.85 15.89
CA ALA A 28 -5.85 1.98 16.68
C ALA A 28 -6.68 3.25 16.50
N PHE A 29 -7.16 3.49 15.28
CA PHE A 29 -8.00 4.65 14.96
C PHE A 29 -9.33 4.60 15.70
N GLY A 30 -10.02 3.46 15.67
CA GLY A 30 -11.28 3.28 16.40
C GLY A 30 -11.12 3.44 17.91
N LEU A 31 -10.08 2.84 18.50
CA LEU A 31 -9.81 2.96 19.94
C LEU A 31 -9.44 4.38 20.34
N ASN A 32 -8.65 5.07 19.51
CA ASN A 32 -8.35 6.49 19.72
C ASN A 32 -9.62 7.35 19.64
N TRP A 33 -10.56 7.03 18.76
CA TRP A 33 -11.84 7.74 18.67
C TRP A 33 -12.62 7.63 19.98
N LEU A 34 -12.75 6.41 20.55
CA LEU A 34 -13.40 6.20 21.85
C LEU A 34 -12.76 7.01 22.98
N HIS A 35 -11.42 7.01 23.05
CA HIS A 35 -10.68 7.75 24.08
C HIS A 35 -10.77 9.28 23.91
N CYS A 36 -11.19 9.77 22.74
CA CYS A 36 -11.37 11.18 22.44
C CYS A 36 -12.83 11.65 22.56
N CYS A 37 -13.79 10.75 22.84
CA CYS A 37 -15.17 11.13 23.16
C CYS A 37 -15.23 12.04 24.40
N ASP A 38 -16.35 12.73 24.58
CA ASP A 38 -16.63 13.55 25.76
C ASP A 38 -17.95 13.09 26.42
N PRO A 39 -17.89 12.38 27.57
CA PRO A 39 -16.67 11.99 28.29
C PRO A 39 -15.86 10.89 27.56
N PRO A 40 -14.55 10.75 27.83
CA PRO A 40 -13.72 9.69 27.25
C PRO A 40 -14.27 8.29 27.55
N PHE A 41 -14.35 7.45 26.52
CA PHE A 41 -14.88 6.10 26.64
C PHE A 41 -13.76 5.06 26.65
N VAL A 42 -13.67 4.23 27.69
CA VAL A 42 -12.71 3.12 27.79
C VAL A 42 -13.39 1.84 27.31
N HIS A 43 -12.82 1.16 26.31
CA HIS A 43 -13.41 -0.07 25.80
C HIS A 43 -13.34 -1.19 26.83
N GLY A 44 -12.22 -1.37 27.52
CA GLY A 44 -12.01 -2.28 28.65
C GLY A 44 -11.99 -3.78 28.36
N ASP A 45 -12.29 -4.20 27.13
CA ASP A 45 -12.24 -5.60 26.67
C ASP A 45 -11.82 -5.69 25.20
N VAL A 46 -10.71 -5.03 24.86
CA VAL A 46 -10.19 -5.03 23.50
C VAL A 46 -9.68 -6.43 23.15
N GLN A 47 -10.40 -7.13 22.28
CA GLN A 47 -10.02 -8.46 21.78
C GLN A 47 -10.56 -8.70 20.36
N PRO A 48 -9.97 -9.61 19.56
CA PRO A 48 -10.30 -9.77 18.15
C PRO A 48 -11.78 -9.94 17.82
N LYS A 49 -12.57 -10.62 18.66
CA LYS A 49 -14.01 -10.86 18.41
C LYS A 49 -14.85 -9.58 18.31
N TYR A 50 -14.36 -8.46 18.82
CA TYR A 50 -15.04 -7.15 18.79
C TYR A 50 -14.62 -6.27 17.61
N PHE A 51 -13.84 -6.80 16.68
CA PHE A 51 -13.44 -6.09 15.48
C PHE A 51 -14.03 -6.81 14.26
N TYR A 52 -14.64 -6.05 13.36
CA TYR A 52 -15.28 -6.57 12.14
C TYR A 52 -14.79 -5.82 10.92
N LEU A 53 -14.68 -6.52 9.80
CA LEU A 53 -14.44 -5.93 8.50
C LEU A 53 -15.77 -5.61 7.83
N ASP A 54 -15.94 -4.36 7.41
CA ASP A 54 -17.06 -3.93 6.58
C ASP A 54 -16.86 -4.36 5.10
N VAL A 55 -17.84 -4.03 4.26
CA VAL A 55 -17.81 -4.33 2.81
C VAL A 55 -16.62 -3.65 2.10
N GLY A 56 -16.18 -2.50 2.61
CA GLY A 56 -14.99 -1.79 2.14
C GLY A 56 -13.67 -2.36 2.67
N SER A 57 -13.71 -3.50 3.37
CA SER A 57 -12.55 -4.09 4.02
C SER A 57 -11.90 -3.11 5.02
N ARG A 58 -12.67 -2.29 5.72
CA ARG A 58 -12.19 -1.46 6.84
C ARG A 58 -12.58 -2.10 8.16
N VAL A 59 -11.72 -1.96 9.16
CA VAL A 59 -12.03 -2.51 10.49
C VAL A 59 -12.90 -1.52 11.27
N LYS A 60 -13.97 -2.04 11.87
CA LYS A 60 -14.86 -1.34 12.79
C LYS A 60 -14.84 -2.03 14.15
N ILE A 61 -15.01 -1.24 15.19
CA ILE A 61 -15.17 -1.74 16.56
C ILE A 61 -16.66 -1.95 16.80
N CYS A 62 -17.00 -3.12 17.33
CA CYS A 62 -18.34 -3.51 17.73
C CYS A 62 -18.34 -3.78 19.23
N ASP A 63 -19.51 -3.70 19.86
CA ASP A 63 -19.69 -3.95 21.29
C ASP A 63 -18.80 -3.09 22.19
N PHE A 64 -19.28 -1.88 22.48
CA PHE A 64 -18.58 -0.93 23.34
C PHE A 64 -18.55 -1.36 24.82
N GLY A 65 -19.02 -2.55 25.20
CA GLY A 65 -19.04 -2.96 26.60
C GLY A 65 -20.02 -2.14 27.45
N LEU A 66 -21.06 -1.60 26.82
CA LEU A 66 -22.15 -0.88 27.50
C LEU A 66 -22.91 -1.78 28.49
N ASP A 67 -22.87 -3.10 28.26
CA ASP A 67 -23.51 -4.08 29.14
C ASP A 67 -22.72 -4.33 30.44
N ARG A 68 -21.51 -3.79 30.61
CA ARG A 68 -20.67 -4.04 31.81
C ARG A 68 -21.08 -3.26 33.05
N GLU A 69 -21.82 -2.17 32.91
CA GLU A 69 -22.44 -1.52 34.08
C GLU A 69 -23.61 -2.35 34.65
N LEU A 70 -24.07 -3.36 33.90
CA LEU A 70 -25.25 -4.17 34.23
C LEU A 70 -24.93 -5.62 34.61
N ASP A 71 -23.69 -6.07 34.43
CA ASP A 71 -23.30 -7.48 34.55
C ASP A 71 -22.20 -7.68 35.61
N ASP A 72 -22.59 -8.15 36.80
CA ASP A 72 -21.71 -8.40 37.95
C ASP A 72 -20.69 -9.55 37.68
N GLU A 73 -20.80 -10.27 36.56
CA GLU A 73 -19.98 -11.43 36.19
C GLU A 73 -19.02 -11.18 35.00
N PHE A 74 -18.56 -9.95 34.76
CA PHE A 74 -17.55 -9.72 33.71
C PHE A 74 -16.23 -10.48 33.99
N ILE A 75 -15.95 -11.50 33.17
CA ILE A 75 -14.70 -12.29 33.25
C ILE A 75 -13.74 -11.82 32.14
N PRO A 76 -12.65 -11.11 32.48
CA PRO A 76 -11.69 -10.63 31.49
C PRO A 76 -10.92 -11.79 30.84
N ASN A 77 -10.78 -11.77 29.52
CA ASN A 77 -10.00 -12.76 28.78
C ASN A 77 -8.49 -12.58 29.04
N PRO A 78 -7.80 -13.51 29.72
CA PRO A 78 -6.41 -13.33 30.12
C PRO A 78 -5.41 -13.32 28.96
N ARG A 79 -5.81 -13.72 27.75
CA ARG A 79 -4.97 -13.61 26.55
C ARG A 79 -4.76 -12.16 26.10
N TYR A 80 -5.69 -11.26 26.45
CA TYR A 80 -5.69 -9.87 26.00
C TYR A 80 -5.68 -8.88 27.16
N ALA A 81 -6.39 -9.18 28.25
CA ALA A 81 -6.56 -8.28 29.37
C ALA A 81 -5.23 -7.91 30.04
N ALA A 82 -5.14 -6.64 30.45
CA ALA A 82 -3.99 -6.11 31.16
C ALA A 82 -3.85 -6.73 32.57
N PRO A 83 -2.62 -6.88 33.13
CA PRO A 83 -2.42 -7.49 34.44
C PRO A 83 -3.19 -6.80 35.58
N GLU A 84 -3.38 -5.48 35.52
CA GLU A 84 -4.20 -4.75 36.50
C GLU A 84 -5.70 -5.11 36.42
N VAL A 85 -6.24 -5.29 35.22
CA VAL A 85 -7.64 -5.73 35.02
C VAL A 85 -7.83 -7.16 35.51
N LEU A 86 -6.83 -8.03 35.28
CA LEU A 86 -6.83 -9.40 35.79
C LEU A 86 -6.77 -9.49 37.33
N ARG A 87 -6.27 -8.45 38.00
CA ARG A 87 -6.30 -8.29 39.46
C ARG A 87 -7.63 -7.74 40.00
N GLY A 88 -8.59 -7.44 39.11
CA GLY A 88 -9.90 -6.89 39.47
C GLY A 88 -9.94 -5.36 39.57
N GLU A 89 -8.90 -4.66 39.09
CA GLU A 89 -8.95 -3.19 38.98
C GLU A 89 -9.84 -2.76 37.79
N ASN A 90 -10.51 -1.62 37.92
CA ASN A 90 -11.32 -1.06 36.83
C ASN A 90 -10.45 -0.72 35.61
N PRO A 91 -10.87 -1.08 34.38
CA PRO A 91 -10.11 -0.78 33.19
C PRO A 91 -10.01 0.72 32.96
N VAL A 92 -8.82 1.17 32.55
CA VAL A 92 -8.55 2.55 32.13
C VAL A 92 -8.06 2.58 30.69
N GLY A 93 -7.94 3.76 30.07
CA GLY A 93 -7.44 3.86 28.69
C GLY A 93 -6.03 3.24 28.47
N LYS A 94 -5.22 3.12 29.53
CA LYS A 94 -3.93 2.41 29.48
C LYS A 94 -4.05 0.87 29.53
N SER A 95 -5.19 0.35 29.98
CA SER A 95 -5.53 -1.06 29.90
C SER A 95 -5.91 -1.43 28.46
N ASP A 96 -6.68 -0.57 27.76
CA ASP A 96 -6.94 -0.72 26.31
C ASP A 96 -5.65 -0.72 25.49
N CYS A 97 -4.68 0.11 25.85
CA CYS A 97 -3.36 0.13 25.22
C CYS A 97 -2.64 -1.23 25.33
N TYR A 98 -2.65 -1.86 26.50
CA TYR A 98 -2.05 -3.18 26.69
C TYR A 98 -2.75 -4.21 25.81
N SER A 99 -4.09 -4.25 25.88
CA SER A 99 -4.91 -5.18 25.11
C SER A 99 -4.74 -4.98 23.60
N PHE A 100 -4.56 -3.73 23.14
CA PHE A 100 -4.19 -3.43 21.75
C PHE A 100 -2.81 -3.98 21.37
N GLY A 101 -1.83 -3.95 22.26
CA GLY A 101 -0.54 -4.63 22.06
C GLY A 101 -0.70 -6.14 21.83
N MET A 102 -1.56 -6.79 22.62
CA MET A 102 -1.90 -8.21 22.44
C MET A 102 -2.68 -8.47 21.14
N LEU A 103 -3.55 -7.55 20.74
CA LEU A 103 -4.26 -7.60 19.45
C LEU A 103 -3.29 -7.50 18.25
N ILE A 104 -2.24 -6.68 18.34
CA ILE A 104 -1.18 -6.65 17.32
C ILE A 104 -0.50 -8.01 17.20
N LEU A 105 -0.14 -8.63 18.33
CA LEU A 105 0.48 -9.97 18.34
C LEU A 105 -0.41 -10.99 17.63
N PHE A 106 -1.72 -10.98 17.93
CA PHE A 106 -2.69 -11.82 17.25
C PHE A 106 -2.67 -11.61 15.73
N ILE A 107 -2.74 -10.36 15.26
CA ILE A 107 -2.78 -10.02 13.83
C ILE A 107 -1.48 -10.44 13.11
N ILE A 108 -0.32 -10.20 13.72
CA ILE A 108 0.99 -10.48 13.11
C ILE A 108 1.33 -11.97 13.14
N ASN A 109 1.06 -12.66 14.25
CA ASN A 109 1.38 -14.08 14.39
C ASN A 109 0.32 -14.96 13.74
N ARG A 110 -0.89 -14.42 13.50
CA ARG A 110 -2.06 -15.17 13.02
C ARG A 110 -2.39 -16.36 13.92
N ALA A 111 -2.26 -16.13 15.21
CA ALA A 111 -2.43 -17.10 16.28
C ALA A 111 -2.80 -16.35 17.55
N HIS A 112 -3.61 -16.96 18.40
CA HIS A 112 -3.93 -16.38 19.71
C HIS A 112 -2.66 -16.31 20.59
N PRO A 113 -2.48 -15.24 21.38
CA PRO A 113 -1.42 -15.21 22.37
C PRO A 113 -1.56 -16.39 23.34
N TYR A 114 -0.44 -17.06 23.62
CA TYR A 114 -0.34 -18.15 24.59
C TYR A 114 -1.20 -19.39 24.26
N GLU A 115 -1.39 -19.75 22.99
CA GLU A 115 -2.26 -20.86 22.56
C GLU A 115 -2.08 -22.18 23.34
N ASN A 116 -0.86 -22.47 23.78
CA ASN A 116 -0.52 -23.70 24.50
C ASN A 116 -0.68 -23.60 26.03
N MET A 117 -1.33 -22.54 26.55
CA MET A 117 -1.55 -22.33 27.98
C MET A 117 -3.05 -22.21 28.28
N SER A 118 -3.45 -22.69 29.46
CA SER A 118 -4.79 -22.47 30.01
C SER A 118 -4.97 -21.03 30.49
N GLU A 119 -6.22 -20.56 30.52
CA GLU A 119 -6.54 -19.20 30.94
C GLU A 119 -6.08 -18.88 32.38
N ASN A 120 -6.19 -19.85 33.30
CA ASN A 120 -5.71 -19.71 34.67
C ASN A 120 -4.19 -19.61 34.77
N GLU A 121 -3.45 -20.38 33.97
CA GLU A 121 -1.98 -20.28 33.92
C GLU A 121 -1.54 -18.93 33.38
N ILE A 122 -2.16 -18.45 32.29
CA ILE A 122 -1.89 -17.12 31.72
C ILE A 122 -2.14 -16.04 32.75
N LYS A 123 -3.32 -16.08 33.41
CA LYS A 123 -3.69 -15.10 34.45
C LYS A 123 -2.65 -15.07 35.58
N ASN A 124 -2.34 -16.23 36.16
CA ASN A 124 -1.43 -16.32 37.30
C ASN A 124 0.01 -15.88 36.95
N GLN A 125 0.51 -16.26 35.77
CA GLN A 125 1.87 -15.90 35.35
C GLN A 125 1.99 -14.43 34.91
N LEU A 126 0.95 -13.84 34.31
CA LEU A 126 0.94 -12.40 33.99
C LEU A 126 0.90 -11.55 35.27
N ILE A 127 0.05 -11.91 36.24
CA ILE A 127 -0.06 -11.18 37.52
C ILE A 127 1.25 -11.26 38.32
N SER A 128 1.90 -12.42 38.33
CA SER A 128 3.18 -12.61 39.03
C SER A 128 4.40 -12.07 38.25
N GLY A 129 4.22 -11.60 37.01
CA GLY A 129 5.30 -11.07 36.16
C GLY A 129 6.23 -12.14 35.58
N GLN A 130 5.85 -13.42 35.66
CA GLN A 130 6.62 -14.55 35.13
C GLN A 130 6.44 -14.73 33.62
N LEU A 131 5.32 -14.24 33.07
CA LEU A 131 5.01 -14.30 31.64
C LEU A 131 5.10 -12.91 31.03
N THR A 132 5.82 -12.81 29.92
CA THR A 132 5.85 -11.61 29.06
C THR A 132 5.48 -11.99 27.63
N PRO A 133 4.74 -11.15 26.90
CA PRO A 133 4.40 -11.45 25.51
C PRO A 133 5.66 -11.62 24.64
N SER A 134 5.67 -12.63 23.76
CA SER A 134 6.79 -12.84 22.83
C SER A 134 6.71 -11.88 21.64
N ILE A 135 7.79 -11.12 21.41
CA ILE A 135 7.88 -10.04 20.39
C ILE A 135 8.90 -10.41 19.29
N ALA A 136 9.55 -11.57 19.37
CA ALA A 136 10.79 -11.91 18.66
C ALA A 136 10.71 -11.98 17.11
N GLU A 137 9.54 -11.83 16.50
CA GLU A 137 9.34 -12.05 15.05
C GLU A 137 8.62 -10.89 14.34
N ILE A 138 8.63 -9.70 14.94
CA ILE A 138 7.90 -8.53 14.44
C ILE A 138 8.87 -7.52 13.80
N LEU A 139 8.41 -6.78 12.78
CA LEU A 139 9.13 -5.63 12.23
C LEU A 139 9.69 -4.75 13.37
N PRO A 140 10.96 -4.30 13.33
CA PRO A 140 11.60 -3.65 14.48
C PRO A 140 10.80 -2.49 15.09
N ASN A 141 10.21 -1.64 14.26
CA ASN A 141 9.40 -0.49 14.73
C ASN A 141 8.05 -0.92 15.32
N LEU A 142 7.42 -1.97 14.78
CA LEU A 142 6.19 -2.51 15.33
C LEU A 142 6.46 -3.29 16.62
N GLY A 143 7.58 -4.00 16.72
CA GLY A 143 8.02 -4.64 17.96
C GLY A 143 8.26 -3.65 19.09
N LYS A 144 8.89 -2.50 18.79
CA LYS A 144 9.04 -1.39 19.76
C LYS A 144 7.68 -0.85 20.23
N LEU A 145 6.72 -0.69 19.32
CA LEU A 145 5.37 -0.26 19.67
C LEU A 145 4.68 -1.28 20.58
N VAL A 146 4.71 -2.56 20.23
CA VAL A 146 4.13 -3.64 21.05
C VAL A 146 4.77 -3.65 22.43
N THR A 147 6.10 -3.58 22.51
CA THR A 147 6.84 -3.54 23.79
C THR A 147 6.38 -2.39 24.67
N ALA A 148 6.19 -1.20 24.10
CA ALA A 148 5.69 -0.04 24.83
C ALA A 148 4.24 -0.23 25.30
N CYS A 149 3.38 -0.88 24.50
CA CYS A 149 2.00 -1.17 24.86
C CYS A 149 1.88 -2.19 26.00
N VAL A 150 2.64 -3.28 25.94
CA VAL A 150 2.54 -4.40 26.90
C VAL A 150 3.47 -4.26 28.11
N GLY A 151 4.04 -3.07 28.33
CA GLY A 151 4.92 -2.78 29.45
C GLY A 151 4.25 -2.97 30.81
N THR A 152 5.02 -3.40 31.81
CA THR A 152 4.53 -3.64 33.18
C THR A 152 4.07 -2.37 33.88
N GLN A 153 4.69 -1.24 33.59
CA GLN A 153 4.37 0.07 34.19
C GLN A 153 3.23 0.77 33.43
N VAL A 154 2.02 0.77 33.99
CA VAL A 154 0.79 1.33 33.38
C VAL A 154 0.95 2.79 32.94
N ASN A 155 1.65 3.60 33.74
CA ASN A 155 1.90 5.01 33.45
C ASN A 155 2.85 5.22 32.27
N GLN A 156 3.77 4.29 31.99
CA GLN A 156 4.73 4.37 30.87
C GLN A 156 4.13 3.94 29.52
N ARG A 157 3.03 3.17 29.54
CA ARG A 157 2.33 2.77 28.31
C ARG A 157 1.87 4.01 27.51
N PRO A 158 1.96 4.05 26.18
CA PRO A 158 1.49 5.18 25.40
C PRO A 158 -0.04 5.33 25.44
N ILE A 159 -0.56 6.52 25.15
CA ILE A 159 -2.00 6.70 24.90
C ILE A 159 -2.35 6.34 23.45
N MET A 160 -3.61 5.99 23.16
CA MET A 160 -4.05 5.60 21.81
C MET A 160 -3.74 6.65 20.73
N ARG A 161 -3.77 7.95 21.08
CA ARG A 161 -3.36 9.04 20.17
C ARG A 161 -1.90 8.95 19.74
N GLN A 162 -1.00 8.53 20.62
CA GLN A 162 0.42 8.34 20.29
C GLN A 162 0.60 7.06 19.47
N ILE A 163 -0.10 5.98 19.85
CA ILE A 163 -0.09 4.71 19.14
C ILE A 163 -0.54 4.90 17.69
N LEU A 164 -1.66 5.59 17.45
CA LEU A 164 -2.17 5.86 16.10
C LEU A 164 -1.11 6.54 15.23
N LYS A 165 -0.46 7.60 15.73
CA LYS A 165 0.63 8.28 15.01
C LYS A 165 1.78 7.34 14.67
N VAL A 166 2.17 6.44 15.59
CA VAL A 166 3.23 5.46 15.33
C VAL A 166 2.79 4.43 14.30
N THR A 167 1.54 3.94 14.36
CA THR A 167 0.99 3.02 13.35
C THR A 167 0.91 3.65 11.96
N ASP A 168 0.58 4.94 11.85
CA ASP A 168 0.62 5.69 10.59
C ASP A 168 2.04 5.74 10.02
N VAL A 169 3.04 6.04 10.86
CA VAL A 169 4.45 6.07 10.45
C VAL A 169 4.91 4.69 9.95
N ILE A 170 4.57 3.62 10.68
CA ILE A 170 4.91 2.24 10.29
C ILE A 170 4.24 1.86 8.97
N LEU A 171 2.95 2.20 8.80
CA LEU A 171 2.21 1.91 7.58
C LEU A 171 2.84 2.61 6.38
N ILE A 172 3.18 3.90 6.49
CA ILE A 172 3.86 4.67 5.43
C ILE A 172 5.23 4.07 5.13
N ASP A 173 6.04 3.80 6.16
CA ASP A 173 7.39 3.24 5.97
C ASP A 173 7.40 1.88 5.29
N SER A 174 6.36 1.09 5.53
CA SER A 174 6.19 -0.25 4.96
C SER A 174 5.54 -0.22 3.58
N SER A 175 4.78 0.83 3.25
CA SER A 175 4.04 0.94 2.00
C SER A 175 4.82 1.62 0.89
N ILE A 176 5.70 2.58 1.21
CA ILE A 176 6.49 3.33 0.23
C ILE A 176 7.96 3.05 0.50
N ALA A 177 8.71 2.51 -0.45
CA ALA A 177 10.18 2.39 -0.31
C ALA A 177 10.89 3.73 -0.59
N ASP A 178 10.40 4.49 -1.58
CA ASP A 178 10.96 5.78 -1.99
C ASP A 178 10.96 6.81 -0.85
N SER A 179 12.15 7.28 -0.48
CA SER A 179 12.34 8.24 0.62
C SER A 179 11.63 9.57 0.38
N THR A 180 11.54 10.02 -0.88
CA THR A 180 10.89 11.30 -1.20
C THR A 180 9.37 11.17 -1.20
N GLY A 181 8.84 10.04 -1.68
CA GLY A 181 7.44 9.64 -1.55
C GLY A 181 6.99 9.51 -0.09
N LYS A 182 7.81 8.92 0.79
CA LYS A 182 7.55 8.90 2.24
C LYS A 182 7.40 10.31 2.80
N LYS A 183 8.34 11.22 2.47
CA LYS A 183 8.30 12.62 2.92
C LYS A 183 7.09 13.37 2.37
N PHE A 184 6.77 13.16 1.10
CA PHE A 184 5.60 13.72 0.44
C PHE A 184 4.31 13.32 1.18
N TRP A 185 4.09 12.01 1.39
CA TRP A 185 2.88 11.53 2.05
C TRP A 185 2.80 11.99 3.51
N ARG A 186 3.89 11.91 4.27
CA ARG A 186 3.94 12.40 5.66
C ARG A 186 3.68 13.90 5.79
N ARG A 187 4.05 14.69 4.78
CA ARG A 187 3.89 16.15 4.83
C ARG A 187 2.45 16.56 4.54
N HIS A 188 1.82 15.94 3.57
CA HIS A 188 0.53 16.41 3.03
C HIS A 188 -0.66 15.54 3.43
N PHE A 189 -0.43 14.25 3.71
CA PHE A 189 -1.48 13.24 3.90
C PHE A 189 -1.22 12.37 5.14
N PHE A 190 -0.60 12.94 6.18
CA PHE A 190 -0.37 12.20 7.42
C PHE A 190 -1.69 11.75 8.05
N GLN A 191 -1.69 10.55 8.63
CA GLN A 191 -2.90 9.91 9.17
C GLN A 191 -3.98 9.57 8.14
N ARG A 192 -3.67 9.65 6.84
CA ARG A 192 -4.53 9.21 5.74
C ARG A 192 -3.88 8.00 5.08
N ASP A 193 -4.69 6.99 4.80
CA ASP A 193 -4.33 5.80 4.02
C ASP A 193 -4.91 5.84 2.60
N GLU A 194 -5.84 6.76 2.35
CA GLU A 194 -6.39 7.12 1.05
C GLU A 194 -6.65 8.63 0.95
N VAL A 195 -6.50 9.15 -0.26
CA VAL A 195 -6.78 10.55 -0.63
C VAL A 195 -7.34 10.61 -2.04
N THR A 196 -8.02 11.69 -2.38
CA THR A 196 -8.52 11.85 -3.74
C THR A 196 -7.40 12.18 -4.72
N TRP A 197 -7.57 11.84 -6.01
CA TRP A 197 -6.65 12.29 -7.06
C TRP A 197 -6.51 13.82 -7.07
N LYS A 198 -7.61 14.55 -6.88
CA LYS A 198 -7.64 16.03 -6.86
C LYS A 198 -6.71 16.59 -5.78
N GLU A 199 -6.66 15.98 -4.59
CA GLU A 199 -5.75 16.37 -3.51
C GLU A 199 -4.28 16.15 -3.90
N ILE A 200 -3.95 15.02 -4.52
CA ILE A 200 -2.58 14.74 -5.02
C ILE A 200 -2.19 15.75 -6.10
N GLU A 201 -3.06 15.94 -7.10
CA GLU A 201 -2.82 16.86 -8.21
C GLU A 201 -2.62 18.30 -7.72
N ALA A 202 -3.51 18.80 -6.87
CA ALA A 202 -3.39 20.13 -6.29
C ALA A 202 -2.08 20.29 -5.50
N THR A 203 -1.71 19.29 -4.70
CA THR A 203 -0.45 19.29 -3.93
C THR A 203 0.78 19.34 -4.85
N LEU A 204 0.78 18.56 -5.94
CA LEU A 204 1.86 18.57 -6.92
C LEU A 204 2.00 19.94 -7.59
N TRP A 205 0.89 20.53 -8.04
CA TRP A 205 0.87 21.86 -8.66
C TRP A 205 1.36 22.95 -7.71
N GLN A 206 0.88 22.95 -6.47
CA GLN A 206 1.18 23.99 -5.49
C GLN A 206 2.63 23.92 -4.98
N CYS A 207 3.15 22.71 -4.76
CA CYS A 207 4.39 22.53 -4.03
C CYS A 207 5.58 22.05 -4.88
N TYR A 208 5.35 21.32 -5.97
CA TYR A 208 6.39 20.50 -6.61
C TYR A 208 6.53 20.69 -8.12
N LEU A 209 5.58 21.38 -8.76
CA LEU A 209 5.59 21.72 -10.17
C LEU A 209 5.83 23.23 -10.38
N PRO A 210 6.19 23.68 -11.59
CA PRO A 210 6.45 25.10 -11.84
C PRO A 210 5.15 25.93 -11.79
N THR A 211 4.96 26.68 -10.71
CA THR A 211 3.77 27.52 -10.48
C THR A 211 3.72 28.76 -11.39
N GLN A 212 4.87 29.25 -11.86
CA GLN A 212 4.96 30.40 -12.77
C GLN A 212 4.22 30.17 -14.09
N ILE A 213 4.07 28.89 -14.49
CA ILE A 213 3.36 28.49 -15.72
C ILE A 213 1.83 28.66 -15.57
N ILE A 214 1.30 28.73 -14.34
CA ILE A 214 -0.15 28.80 -14.10
C ILE A 214 -0.72 30.18 -14.45
N TYR A 215 0.05 31.25 -14.21
CA TYR A 215 -0.42 32.63 -14.27
C TYR A 215 -0.01 33.39 -15.55
N ASP A 216 0.92 32.84 -16.33
CA ASP A 216 1.39 33.43 -17.58
C ASP A 216 0.68 32.79 -18.79
N THR A 217 -0.01 33.62 -19.58
CA THR A 217 -0.79 33.23 -20.76
C THR A 217 0.03 33.19 -22.05
N SER A 218 1.36 33.34 -21.98
CA SER A 218 2.22 33.16 -23.14
C SER A 218 2.03 31.77 -23.77
N SER A 219 2.04 31.70 -25.11
CA SER A 219 1.75 30.45 -25.84
C SER A 219 2.71 29.31 -25.45
N GLN A 220 3.95 29.65 -25.12
CA GLN A 220 4.97 28.70 -24.68
C GLN A 220 4.65 28.10 -23.31
N ASN A 221 4.18 28.91 -22.35
CA ASN A 221 3.80 28.40 -21.04
C ASN A 221 2.48 27.63 -21.09
N TYR A 222 1.54 28.02 -21.96
CA TYR A 222 0.35 27.21 -22.24
C TYR A 222 0.70 25.80 -22.72
N GLN A 223 1.58 25.67 -23.72
CA GLN A 223 2.04 24.36 -24.21
C GLN A 223 2.74 23.53 -23.14
N ARG A 224 3.59 24.17 -22.31
CA ARG A 224 4.23 23.48 -21.17
C ARG A 224 3.22 22.99 -20.14
N LYS A 225 2.17 23.78 -19.86
CA LYS A 225 1.10 23.37 -18.95
C LYS A 225 0.35 22.14 -19.48
N GLN A 226 -0.01 22.15 -20.76
CA GLN A 226 -0.66 21.00 -21.42
C GLN A 226 0.22 19.74 -21.36
N ASP A 227 1.53 19.88 -21.61
CA ASP A 227 2.47 18.78 -21.50
C ASP A 227 2.54 18.20 -20.07
N ILE A 228 2.53 19.04 -19.03
CA ILE A 228 2.48 18.58 -17.64
C ILE A 228 1.15 17.91 -17.32
N ASN A 229 0.02 18.49 -17.74
CA ASN A 229 -1.31 17.90 -17.56
C ASN A 229 -1.40 16.52 -18.21
N LYS A 230 -0.82 16.35 -19.40
CA LYS A 230 -0.74 15.05 -20.06
C LYS A 230 0.05 14.05 -19.22
N LYS A 231 1.21 14.43 -18.66
CA LYS A 231 1.98 13.54 -17.77
C LYS A 231 1.21 13.19 -16.48
N LEU A 232 0.49 14.15 -15.90
CA LEU A 232 -0.35 13.94 -14.73
C LEU A 232 -1.50 12.97 -15.03
N MET A 233 -2.12 13.06 -16.20
CA MET A 233 -3.16 12.12 -16.65
C MET A 233 -2.65 10.67 -16.71
N TYR A 234 -1.44 10.45 -17.23
CA TYR A 234 -0.81 9.13 -17.22
C TYR A 234 -0.49 8.65 -15.79
N PHE A 235 -0.03 9.56 -14.92
CA PHE A 235 0.21 9.23 -13.51
C PHE A 235 -1.08 8.85 -12.77
N ARG A 236 -2.16 9.61 -12.99
CA ARG A 236 -3.53 9.31 -12.52
C ARG A 236 -3.96 7.91 -12.97
N GLY A 237 -3.86 7.62 -14.26
CA GLY A 237 -4.19 6.31 -14.82
C GLY A 237 -3.39 5.17 -14.18
N ALA A 238 -2.09 5.37 -13.97
CA ALA A 238 -1.23 4.39 -13.30
C ALA A 238 -1.66 4.15 -11.85
N LEU A 239 -1.93 5.22 -11.10
CA LEU A 239 -2.42 5.12 -9.72
C LEU A 239 -3.78 4.43 -9.65
N LEU A 240 -4.68 4.69 -10.59
CA LEU A 240 -6.02 4.08 -10.61
C LEU A 240 -6.07 2.69 -11.24
N ASP A 241 -4.93 2.16 -11.72
CA ASP A 241 -4.91 0.89 -12.47
C ASP A 241 -5.86 0.94 -13.68
N MET A 242 -5.97 2.12 -14.30
CA MET A 242 -6.91 2.42 -15.39
C MET A 242 -8.39 2.23 -15.06
N LYS A 243 -8.75 2.09 -13.76
CA LYS A 243 -10.13 1.97 -13.27
C LYS A 243 -10.63 3.34 -12.84
N PHE A 244 -11.07 4.12 -13.82
CA PHE A 244 -11.64 5.44 -13.60
C PHE A 244 -13.02 5.37 -12.96
N ALA A 245 -13.31 6.33 -12.09
CA ALA A 245 -14.64 6.47 -11.54
C ALA A 245 -15.60 7.04 -12.60
N LEU A 246 -16.90 6.77 -12.45
CA LEU A 246 -17.92 7.42 -13.29
C LEU A 246 -17.86 8.96 -13.09
N PRO A 247 -18.22 9.75 -14.12
CA PRO A 247 -18.28 11.20 -13.99
C PRO A 247 -19.13 11.62 -12.77
N GLY A 248 -18.57 12.47 -11.92
CA GLY A 248 -19.21 12.92 -10.68
C GLY A 248 -18.80 12.15 -9.42
N ASN A 249 -18.17 10.98 -9.55
CA ASN A 249 -17.63 10.23 -8.42
C ASN A 249 -16.19 10.64 -8.11
N GLU A 250 -15.80 10.55 -6.85
CA GLU A 250 -14.41 10.78 -6.43
C GLU A 250 -13.53 9.57 -6.69
N GLU A 251 -12.29 9.85 -7.08
CA GLU A 251 -11.27 8.85 -7.33
C GLU A 251 -10.29 8.80 -6.17
N PHE A 252 -10.28 7.68 -5.46
CA PHE A 252 -9.42 7.48 -4.29
C PHE A 252 -8.12 6.77 -4.67
N ILE A 253 -7.00 7.36 -4.25
CA ILE A 253 -5.66 6.82 -4.34
C ILE A 253 -5.24 6.33 -2.96
N PHE A 254 -4.96 5.05 -2.86
CA PHE A 254 -4.46 4.44 -1.64
C PHE A 254 -2.94 4.62 -1.50
N LEU A 255 -2.47 4.77 -0.26
CA LEU A 255 -1.06 4.87 0.11
C LEU A 255 -0.20 3.76 -0.52
N TRP A 256 -0.66 2.52 -0.43
CA TRP A 256 0.05 1.37 -0.98
C TRP A 256 0.20 1.44 -2.50
N ARG A 257 -0.76 2.07 -3.20
CA ARG A 257 -0.75 2.17 -4.65
C ARG A 257 0.22 3.23 -5.13
N LEU A 258 0.36 4.34 -4.42
CA LEU A 258 1.46 5.28 -4.64
C LEU A 258 2.81 4.58 -4.44
N GLY A 259 2.98 3.86 -3.33
CA GLY A 259 4.19 3.10 -3.06
C GLY A 259 4.53 2.08 -4.15
N PHE A 260 3.52 1.37 -4.65
CA PHE A 260 3.64 0.45 -5.78
C PHE A 260 4.12 1.15 -7.06
N ILE A 261 3.60 2.33 -7.42
CA ILE A 261 4.08 3.04 -8.62
C ILE A 261 5.50 3.57 -8.42
N LEU A 262 5.83 4.06 -7.22
CA LEU A 262 7.16 4.59 -6.91
C LEU A 262 8.25 3.52 -6.90
N GLN A 263 7.91 2.25 -6.72
CA GLN A 263 8.89 1.17 -6.83
C GLN A 263 9.42 0.99 -8.26
N PHE A 264 8.71 1.47 -9.28
CA PHE A 264 9.08 1.33 -10.70
C PHE A 264 9.58 2.63 -11.35
N PHE A 265 9.11 3.77 -10.85
CA PHE A 265 9.37 5.07 -11.50
C PHE A 265 9.92 6.12 -10.55
N GLY A 266 10.06 5.79 -9.25
CA GLY A 266 10.62 6.68 -8.24
C GLY A 266 12.05 7.12 -8.56
N PRO A 267 12.62 8.06 -7.79
CA PRO A 267 11.99 8.78 -6.68
C PRO A 267 10.91 9.75 -7.16
N LEU A 268 9.89 10.04 -6.33
CA LEU A 268 8.82 10.99 -6.64
C LEU A 268 9.34 12.41 -6.85
N LEU A 269 10.29 12.83 -6.02
CA LEU A 269 10.91 14.15 -6.07
C LEU A 269 12.39 14.01 -6.37
N ASP A 270 12.89 14.89 -7.24
CA ASP A 270 14.33 14.99 -7.50
C ASP A 270 15.09 15.67 -6.34
N LYS A 271 16.41 15.80 -6.50
CA LYS A 271 17.29 16.49 -5.55
C LYS A 271 16.87 17.95 -5.24
N ASN A 272 16.14 18.59 -6.15
CA ASN A 272 15.65 19.96 -6.04
C ASN A 272 14.19 20.03 -5.56
N GLN A 273 13.64 18.92 -5.05
CA GLN A 273 12.24 18.79 -4.64
C GLN A 273 11.25 19.08 -5.78
N LYS A 274 11.53 18.62 -7.01
CA LYS A 274 10.64 18.75 -8.17
C LYS A 274 10.11 17.39 -8.62
N ALA A 275 8.83 17.36 -8.97
CA ALA A 275 8.13 16.14 -9.41
C ALA A 275 8.20 15.90 -10.93
N LEU A 276 8.57 16.92 -11.72
CA LEU A 276 8.56 16.83 -13.18
C LEU A 276 9.48 15.71 -13.74
N PRO A 277 10.69 15.47 -13.20
CA PRO A 277 11.53 14.36 -13.67
C PRO A 277 10.85 12.99 -13.49
N PHE A 278 10.23 12.76 -12.33
CA PHE A 278 9.42 11.56 -12.07
C PHE A 278 8.30 11.39 -13.09
N LEU A 279 7.47 12.43 -13.26
CA LEU A 279 6.37 12.42 -14.21
C LEU A 279 6.84 12.16 -15.65
N THR A 280 8.01 12.68 -16.00
CA THR A 280 8.62 12.48 -17.34
C THR A 280 9.06 11.04 -17.55
N ARG A 281 9.74 10.43 -16.57
CA ARG A 281 10.15 9.01 -16.65
C ARG A 281 8.95 8.07 -16.76
N LEU A 282 7.96 8.29 -15.92
CA LEU A 282 6.71 7.53 -15.92
C LEU A 282 6.03 7.67 -17.29
N PHE A 283 5.80 8.90 -17.75
CA PHE A 283 5.15 9.16 -19.04
C PHE A 283 5.87 8.49 -20.20
N LYS A 284 7.21 8.62 -20.30
CA LYS A 284 8.01 8.00 -21.38
C LYS A 284 7.85 6.49 -21.49
N THR A 285 7.53 5.81 -20.38
CA THR A 285 7.30 4.37 -20.39
C THR A 285 5.84 4.06 -20.68
N LEU A 286 4.92 4.72 -19.96
CA LEU A 286 3.49 4.43 -20.08
C LEU A 286 2.91 4.84 -21.44
N SER A 287 3.54 5.80 -22.12
CA SER A 287 3.12 6.24 -23.45
C SER A 287 3.47 5.25 -24.56
N GLU A 288 4.23 4.20 -24.28
CA GLU A 288 4.68 3.22 -25.28
C GLU A 288 3.61 2.17 -25.59
N ASP A 289 3.49 1.78 -26.87
CA ASP A 289 2.50 0.80 -27.31
C ASP A 289 2.69 -0.59 -26.73
N TRP A 290 3.93 -0.96 -26.48
CA TRP A 290 4.28 -2.25 -25.92
C TRP A 290 4.08 -2.31 -24.41
N PHE A 291 3.73 -1.22 -23.72
CA PHE A 291 3.64 -1.22 -22.26
C PHE A 291 2.21 -1.52 -21.76
N PHE A 292 2.07 -2.59 -20.97
CA PHE A 292 0.78 -3.09 -20.46
C PHE A 292 0.61 -2.93 -18.94
N GLY A 293 1.65 -2.49 -18.23
CA GLY A 293 1.56 -2.23 -16.80
C GLY A 293 1.33 -3.48 -15.97
N ASN A 294 0.26 -3.47 -15.17
CA ASN A 294 0.00 -4.45 -14.11
C ASN A 294 -0.77 -5.67 -14.63
N ILE A 295 -0.14 -6.42 -15.54
CA ILE A 295 -0.60 -7.75 -15.97
C ILE A 295 0.43 -8.81 -15.56
N ASP A 296 -0.02 -10.02 -15.30
CA ASP A 296 0.88 -11.11 -14.96
C ASP A 296 1.43 -11.83 -16.21
N ALA A 297 2.14 -12.93 -16.01
CA ALA A 297 2.73 -13.69 -17.12
C ALA A 297 1.65 -14.42 -17.95
N GLU A 298 0.60 -14.90 -17.31
CA GLU A 298 -0.46 -15.70 -17.92
C GLU A 298 -1.38 -14.83 -18.79
N ASP A 299 -1.77 -13.66 -18.28
CA ASP A 299 -2.49 -12.64 -19.04
C ASP A 299 -1.68 -12.19 -20.26
N ALA A 300 -0.37 -11.98 -20.08
CA ALA A 300 0.53 -11.62 -21.18
C ALA A 300 0.60 -12.72 -22.25
N CYS A 301 0.73 -13.99 -21.87
CA CYS A 301 0.71 -15.11 -22.79
C CYS A 301 -0.64 -15.22 -23.52
N THR A 302 -1.75 -14.97 -22.82
CA THR A 302 -3.09 -14.97 -23.41
C THR A 302 -3.21 -13.91 -24.51
N LEU A 303 -2.75 -12.68 -24.25
CA LEU A 303 -2.73 -11.59 -25.24
C LEU A 303 -1.85 -11.95 -26.45
N LEU A 304 -0.67 -12.52 -26.22
CA LEU A 304 0.28 -12.88 -27.27
C LEU A 304 -0.09 -14.16 -28.03
N SER A 305 -0.97 -15.01 -27.50
CA SER A 305 -1.29 -16.33 -28.07
C SER A 305 -1.76 -16.27 -29.53
N LYS A 306 -2.51 -15.23 -29.89
CA LYS A 306 -3.05 -15.01 -31.25
C LYS A 306 -2.13 -14.18 -32.14
N GLU A 307 -1.06 -13.63 -31.58
CA GLU A 307 -0.14 -12.74 -32.29
C GLU A 307 0.89 -13.49 -33.12
N LYS A 308 1.60 -12.76 -33.99
CA LYS A 308 2.70 -13.31 -34.78
C LYS A 308 3.93 -13.57 -33.91
N LYS A 309 4.85 -14.41 -34.40
CA LYS A 309 6.13 -14.67 -33.73
C LYS A 309 6.96 -13.39 -33.60
N GLY A 310 7.63 -13.23 -32.46
CA GLY A 310 8.38 -12.03 -32.10
C GLY A 310 7.54 -10.88 -31.54
N VAL A 311 6.20 -10.93 -31.63
CA VAL A 311 5.36 -9.90 -31.03
C VAL A 311 5.56 -9.92 -29.52
N PHE A 312 5.66 -8.73 -28.92
CA PHE A 312 6.03 -8.60 -27.52
C PHE A 312 5.26 -7.51 -26.80
N LEU A 313 5.27 -7.61 -25.47
CA LEU A 313 4.82 -6.57 -24.57
C LEU A 313 5.72 -6.50 -23.34
N VAL A 314 5.63 -5.40 -22.60
CA VAL A 314 6.34 -5.18 -21.34
C VAL A 314 5.34 -4.89 -20.24
N ARG A 315 5.59 -5.49 -19.08
CA ARG A 315 4.74 -5.44 -17.89
C ARG A 315 5.60 -5.27 -16.65
N PHE A 316 4.96 -4.94 -15.55
CA PHE A 316 5.61 -5.03 -14.24
C PHE A 316 5.97 -6.48 -13.92
N SER A 317 7.14 -6.70 -13.30
CA SER A 317 7.53 -8.04 -12.87
C SER A 317 6.77 -8.43 -11.60
N THR A 318 6.00 -9.51 -11.69
CA THR A 318 5.31 -10.10 -10.53
C THR A 318 6.25 -10.85 -9.59
N SER A 319 7.38 -11.35 -10.12
CA SER A 319 8.37 -12.13 -9.37
C SER A 319 9.38 -11.30 -8.58
N THR A 320 9.59 -10.04 -8.96
CA THR A 320 10.57 -9.17 -8.31
C THR A 320 10.05 -7.73 -8.32
N PRO A 321 9.53 -7.23 -7.18
CA PRO A 321 9.03 -5.85 -7.08
C PRO A 321 10.06 -4.83 -7.57
N GLY A 322 9.62 -3.84 -8.34
CA GLY A 322 10.48 -2.80 -8.93
C GLY A 322 11.08 -3.13 -10.29
N ASN A 323 11.11 -4.42 -10.68
CA ASN A 323 11.62 -4.84 -11.98
C ASN A 323 10.52 -4.90 -13.05
N PHE A 324 10.92 -4.90 -14.31
CA PHE A 324 10.02 -5.10 -15.45
C PHE A 324 10.23 -6.49 -16.06
N ALA A 325 9.28 -6.92 -16.89
CA ALA A 325 9.40 -8.14 -17.67
C ALA A 325 8.98 -7.88 -19.11
N ILE A 326 9.80 -8.31 -20.06
CA ILE A 326 9.42 -8.47 -21.47
C ILE A 326 8.77 -9.84 -21.59
N SER A 327 7.58 -9.93 -22.16
CA SER A 327 6.97 -11.17 -22.62
C SER A 327 6.91 -11.14 -24.14
N ALA A 328 7.39 -12.17 -24.82
CA ALA A 328 7.30 -12.27 -26.29
C ALA A 328 6.91 -13.67 -26.75
N LYS A 329 6.28 -13.75 -27.92
CA LYS A 329 5.97 -15.02 -28.59
C LYS A 329 7.20 -15.57 -29.31
N ASN A 330 7.56 -16.81 -29.02
CA ASN A 330 8.82 -17.40 -29.51
C ASN A 330 8.86 -17.57 -31.02
N LYS A 331 10.04 -17.31 -31.60
CA LYS A 331 10.39 -17.81 -32.93
C LYS A 331 10.92 -19.23 -32.73
N ASN A 332 10.14 -20.26 -33.08
CA ASN A 332 10.56 -21.66 -32.87
C ASN A 332 11.99 -21.91 -33.38
N GLU A 333 12.85 -22.52 -32.56
CA GLU A 333 13.90 -23.40 -33.04
C GLU A 333 13.31 -24.81 -33.20
N ILE A 334 13.60 -25.47 -34.32
CA ILE A 334 13.24 -26.87 -34.54
C ILE A 334 13.99 -27.72 -33.49
N GLY A 335 13.27 -28.34 -32.54
CA GLY A 335 13.81 -29.41 -31.70
C GLY A 335 13.99 -29.14 -30.19
N LYS A 336 13.54 -28.00 -29.64
CA LYS A 336 13.41 -27.82 -28.18
C LYS A 336 11.96 -27.96 -27.75
N LYS A 337 11.71 -28.58 -26.58
CA LYS A 337 10.38 -28.68 -25.97
C LYS A 337 9.75 -27.29 -25.87
N ASP A 338 8.52 -27.18 -26.37
CA ASP A 338 7.69 -25.98 -26.46
C ASP A 338 7.57 -25.22 -25.14
N GLU A 339 8.21 -24.05 -25.06
CA GLU A 339 7.56 -22.91 -24.43
C GLU A 339 7.18 -21.97 -25.58
N ASP A 340 5.90 -21.69 -25.77
CA ASP A 340 5.41 -20.80 -26.84
C ASP A 340 5.84 -19.33 -26.64
N PHE A 341 6.35 -19.00 -25.44
CA PHE A 341 6.66 -17.66 -25.00
C PHE A 341 8.00 -17.61 -24.27
N THR A 342 8.69 -16.47 -24.33
CA THR A 342 9.86 -16.19 -23.51
C THR A 342 9.61 -14.95 -22.64
N HIS A 343 10.11 -15.01 -21.40
CA HIS A 343 10.08 -13.88 -20.48
C HIS A 343 11.49 -13.44 -20.10
N TRP A 344 11.84 -12.18 -20.35
CA TRP A 344 13.09 -11.60 -19.87
C TRP A 344 12.83 -10.60 -18.76
N ARG A 345 13.54 -10.77 -17.64
CA ARG A 345 13.52 -9.80 -16.54
C ARG A 345 14.43 -8.63 -16.87
N ILE A 346 13.91 -7.43 -16.69
CA ILE A 346 14.68 -6.19 -16.70
C ILE A 346 14.83 -5.75 -15.25
N ALA A 347 16.07 -5.79 -14.76
CA ALA A 347 16.38 -5.24 -13.46
C ALA A 347 16.33 -3.72 -13.53
N HIS A 348 15.66 -3.09 -12.57
CA HIS A 348 15.61 -1.64 -12.48
C HIS A 348 15.96 -1.23 -11.06
N GLU A 349 16.84 -0.24 -10.95
CA GLU A 349 17.16 0.40 -9.69
C GLU A 349 16.57 1.83 -9.71
N PRO A 350 15.48 2.08 -8.97
CA PRO A 350 14.75 3.35 -9.02
C PRO A 350 15.60 4.59 -8.72
N LEU A 351 16.71 4.44 -7.98
CA LEU A 351 17.55 5.57 -7.59
C LEU A 351 18.63 5.94 -8.63
N SER A 352 18.94 5.04 -9.57
CA SER A 352 20.00 5.26 -10.57
C SER A 352 19.46 5.51 -11.99
N ASP A 353 18.14 5.45 -12.20
CA ASP A 353 17.49 5.55 -13.52
C ASP A 353 18.02 4.51 -14.54
N LEU A 354 18.71 3.46 -14.06
CA LEU A 354 19.30 2.42 -14.90
C LEU A 354 18.36 1.22 -15.05
N TYR A 355 18.30 0.72 -16.28
CA TYR A 355 17.58 -0.49 -16.67
C TYR A 355 18.60 -1.51 -17.19
N THR A 356 18.63 -2.69 -16.59
CA THR A 356 19.66 -3.70 -16.88
C THR A 356 19.04 -5.01 -17.33
N ILE A 357 19.56 -5.56 -18.42
CA ILE A 357 19.19 -6.87 -18.95
C ILE A 357 20.44 -7.57 -19.48
N LYS A 358 20.63 -8.85 -19.13
CA LYS A 358 21.80 -9.65 -19.55
C LYS A 358 23.16 -8.94 -19.33
N GLY A 359 23.30 -8.17 -18.24
CA GLY A 359 24.53 -7.47 -17.90
C GLY A 359 24.79 -6.14 -18.63
N ARG A 360 23.87 -5.68 -19.49
CA ARG A 360 23.93 -4.37 -20.16
C ARG A 360 22.95 -3.41 -19.53
N SER A 361 23.36 -2.15 -19.40
CA SER A 361 22.59 -1.10 -18.73
C SER A 361 22.23 0.05 -19.67
N TYR A 362 21.03 0.60 -19.47
CA TYR A 362 20.43 1.62 -20.33
C TYR A 362 19.80 2.73 -19.48
N ALA A 363 19.80 3.95 -20.00
CA ALA A 363 19.29 5.15 -19.31
C ALA A 363 17.75 5.28 -19.32
N SER A 364 17.05 4.45 -20.10
CA SER A 364 15.60 4.40 -20.12
C SER A 364 15.11 3.04 -20.62
N LEU A 365 13.89 2.68 -20.22
CA LEU A 365 13.25 1.45 -20.69
C LEU A 365 13.01 1.45 -22.21
N PRO A 366 12.52 2.54 -22.85
CA PRO A 366 12.41 2.58 -24.31
C PRO A 366 13.73 2.37 -25.03
N LEU A 367 14.82 3.00 -24.55
CA LEU A 367 16.14 2.83 -25.15
C LEU A 367 16.64 1.38 -25.03
N LEU A 368 16.37 0.72 -23.90
CA LEU A 368 16.67 -0.70 -23.70
C LEU A 368 15.93 -1.54 -24.73
N ILE A 369 14.61 -1.36 -24.87
CA ILE A 369 13.78 -2.15 -25.80
C ILE A 369 14.25 -1.96 -27.24
N GLU A 370 14.54 -0.72 -27.64
CA GLU A 370 15.05 -0.42 -28.98
C GLU A 370 16.42 -1.07 -29.22
N SER A 371 17.34 -0.95 -28.28
CA SER A 371 18.72 -1.47 -28.41
C SER A 371 18.80 -2.99 -28.36
N GLU A 372 17.88 -3.65 -27.64
CA GLU A 372 17.88 -5.09 -27.43
C GLU A 372 16.97 -5.85 -28.40
N ARG A 373 16.24 -5.12 -29.25
CA ARG A 373 15.20 -5.66 -30.13
C ARG A 373 15.70 -6.82 -30.99
N GLU A 374 16.85 -6.66 -31.64
CA GLU A 374 17.43 -7.69 -32.51
C GLU A 374 17.90 -8.91 -31.73
N ILE A 375 18.58 -8.68 -30.60
CA ILE A 375 19.21 -9.72 -29.77
C ILE A 375 18.16 -10.56 -29.03
N LEU A 376 17.02 -9.96 -28.71
CA LEU A 376 15.86 -10.62 -28.12
C LEU A 376 14.83 -11.07 -29.18
N GLU A 377 15.15 -10.88 -30.46
CA GLU A 377 14.32 -11.27 -31.62
C GLU A 377 12.90 -10.68 -31.63
N LEU A 378 12.72 -9.51 -31.02
CA LEU A 378 11.44 -8.81 -30.90
C LEU A 378 11.04 -8.21 -32.26
N SER A 379 9.83 -8.50 -32.74
CA SER A 379 9.33 -8.01 -34.03
C SER A 379 8.53 -6.73 -33.89
N GLU A 380 7.28 -6.76 -33.43
CA GLU A 380 6.41 -5.59 -33.25
C GLU A 380 5.75 -5.57 -31.87
N ALA A 381 5.30 -4.39 -31.44
CA ALA A 381 4.59 -4.24 -30.16
C ALA A 381 3.21 -4.90 -30.24
N CYS A 382 2.81 -5.60 -29.18
CA CYS A 382 1.45 -6.12 -29.03
C CYS A 382 0.47 -4.93 -29.00
N GLY A 383 -0.53 -4.96 -29.87
CA GLY A 383 -1.58 -3.94 -29.87
C GLY A 383 -2.45 -4.00 -28.60
N GLY A 384 -3.08 -2.89 -28.25
CA GLY A 384 -4.07 -2.84 -27.16
C GLY A 384 -3.52 -2.49 -25.78
N SER A 385 -2.40 -1.75 -25.70
CA SER A 385 -1.96 -1.17 -24.42
C SER A 385 -3.11 -0.42 -23.75
N PRO A 386 -3.39 -0.65 -22.46
CA PRO A 386 -4.42 0.08 -21.72
C PRO A 386 -4.20 1.61 -21.76
N TYR A 387 -2.96 2.06 -21.88
CA TYR A 387 -2.59 3.47 -21.88
C TYR A 387 -2.77 4.15 -23.25
N SER A 388 -3.03 3.39 -24.32
CA SER A 388 -3.27 3.94 -25.66
C SER A 388 -4.49 4.87 -25.73
N GLN A 389 -5.48 4.67 -24.86
CA GLN A 389 -6.67 5.54 -24.75
C GLN A 389 -6.33 7.01 -24.42
N PHE A 390 -5.17 7.27 -23.81
CA PHE A 390 -4.72 8.63 -23.50
C PHE A 390 -4.10 9.38 -24.69
N ARG A 391 -4.05 8.74 -25.86
CA ARG A 391 -3.57 9.36 -27.10
C ARG A 391 -4.68 9.95 -27.96
N MET A 392 -5.93 9.85 -27.50
CA MET A 392 -7.07 10.51 -28.13
C MET A 392 -6.87 12.03 -28.21
N GLU A 393 -7.60 12.68 -29.12
CA GLU A 393 -7.64 14.13 -29.23
C GLU A 393 -7.99 14.79 -27.89
N GLU A 394 -7.39 15.94 -27.59
CA GLU A 394 -7.56 16.64 -26.31
C GLU A 394 -9.04 16.89 -25.98
N ARG A 395 -9.84 17.23 -26.99
CA ARG A 395 -11.29 17.43 -26.83
C ARG A 395 -12.01 16.17 -26.35
N GLU A 396 -11.59 14.99 -26.78
CA GLU A 396 -12.17 13.71 -26.33
C GLU A 396 -11.70 13.39 -24.91
N LEU A 397 -10.45 13.66 -24.57
CA LEU A 397 -9.94 13.51 -23.21
C LEU A 397 -10.66 14.41 -22.21
N ILE A 398 -10.99 15.65 -22.60
CA ILE A 398 -11.79 16.58 -21.80
C ILE A 398 -13.23 16.06 -21.63
N LYS A 399 -13.87 15.60 -22.72
CA LYS A 399 -15.21 15.00 -22.66
C LYS A 399 -15.28 13.79 -21.72
N LEU A 400 -14.22 12.98 -21.72
CA LEU A 400 -14.10 11.79 -20.85
C LEU A 400 -13.65 12.15 -19.43
N GLY A 401 -13.39 13.42 -19.12
CA GLY A 401 -12.98 13.90 -17.79
C GLY A 401 -11.55 13.52 -17.41
N TYR A 402 -10.71 13.14 -18.38
CA TYR A 402 -9.29 12.85 -18.16
C TYR A 402 -8.44 14.12 -18.04
N LEU A 403 -8.86 15.19 -18.73
CA LEU A 403 -8.26 16.52 -18.67
C LEU A 403 -9.32 17.55 -18.26
N SER A 404 -8.88 18.62 -17.57
CA SER A 404 -9.70 19.74 -17.12
C SER A 404 -9.62 20.94 -18.04
#